data_AF-A0A4V1UAI9-F1
#
_entry.id   AF-A0A4V1UAI9-F1
#
_cell.length_a   1.000
_cell.length_b   1.000
_cell.length_c   1.000
_cell.angle_alpha   90.00
_cell.angle_beta   90.00
_cell.angle_gamma   90.00
#
_symmetry.space_group_name_H-M   'P 1'
#
loop_
_entity.id
_entity.type
_entity.pdbx_description
1 polymer ?
#
loop_
_entity_poly.entity_id
_entity_poly.type
_entity_poly.pdbx_seq_one_letter_code
_entity_poly.pdbx_strand_id
1 'polypeptide(L)'
;MLIKRKQFLQIGSLATATMMLPKFLKAFEQKHMVPPGNKVVVVIQFSGGNDGLNTVIPITNDIYYRERPRLAIAKDKALHLTGDVGLNPALQAFKGLYDEGSLSILNGVGYPNPDRSHFRSMDIWHSASASNEYVHTGWLGRFLDAQCNGCDKPTQALEIDDVLSLALKGNQKNGLAFTDPRRLYSSSNEKFYKDINSAHQSSEETVDYLYKTMSETLSSADYIYKQSKLHPTSEIYPATELGKNLKTISSLIMSDINTKVYYVSLGSFDTHVNQEAAQKRLFTELN
;
A
#
# COMPACT_ATOMS: atom_id res chain seq x y z
N MET A 1 8.94 -16.59 -51.87
CA MET A 1 8.89 -15.15 -51.54
C MET A 1 10.32 -14.67 -51.29
N LEU A 2 10.90 -13.86 -52.17
CA LEU A 2 12.27 -13.33 -52.01
C LEU A 2 12.20 -12.01 -51.24
N ILE A 3 12.58 -12.01 -49.96
CA ILE A 3 12.68 -10.79 -49.15
C ILE A 3 13.93 -10.01 -49.62
N LYS A 4 13.77 -8.72 -49.96
CA LYS A 4 14.92 -7.88 -50.36
C LYS A 4 15.83 -7.64 -49.15
N ARG A 5 17.16 -7.71 -49.35
CA ARG A 5 18.18 -7.49 -48.29
C ARG A 5 17.93 -6.22 -47.44
N LYS A 6 17.51 -5.12 -48.06
CA LYS A 6 17.17 -3.87 -47.36
C LYS A 6 15.96 -4.03 -46.42
N GLN A 7 14.93 -4.74 -46.87
CA GLN A 7 13.75 -5.04 -46.04
C GLN A 7 14.12 -6.01 -44.91
N PHE A 8 14.94 -7.03 -45.19
CA PHE A 8 15.43 -7.94 -44.15
C PHE A 8 16.21 -7.19 -43.06
N LEU A 9 17.12 -6.28 -43.43
CA LEU A 9 17.88 -5.48 -42.47
C LEU A 9 16.99 -4.52 -41.68
N GLN A 10 16.03 -3.85 -42.33
CA GLN A 10 15.11 -2.93 -41.65
C GLN A 10 14.20 -3.68 -40.66
N ILE A 11 13.58 -4.78 -41.10
CA ILE A 11 12.70 -5.61 -40.28
C ILE A 11 13.51 -6.28 -39.15
N GLY A 12 14.71 -6.78 -39.45
CA GLY A 12 15.61 -7.38 -38.47
C GLY A 12 16.08 -6.38 -37.42
N SER A 13 16.42 -5.14 -37.81
CA SER A 13 16.82 -4.09 -36.88
C SER A 13 15.67 -3.65 -35.96
N LEU A 14 14.45 -3.54 -36.49
CA LEU A 14 13.26 -3.21 -35.70
C LEU A 14 12.90 -4.33 -34.72
N ALA A 15 12.96 -5.59 -35.16
CA ALA A 15 12.71 -6.75 -34.30
C ALA A 15 13.77 -6.92 -33.19
N THR A 16 15.03 -6.55 -33.46
CA THR A 16 16.08 -6.59 -32.44
C THR A 16 15.92 -5.47 -31.42
N ALA A 17 15.53 -4.27 -31.88
CA ALA A 17 15.27 -3.14 -30.99
C ALA A 17 14.10 -3.40 -30.03
N THR A 18 13.04 -4.08 -30.48
CA THR A 18 11.90 -4.44 -29.60
C THR A 18 12.29 -5.46 -28.53
N MET A 19 13.23 -6.36 -28.79
CA MET A 19 13.76 -7.30 -27.79
C MET A 19 14.67 -6.64 -26.74
N MET A 20 15.19 -5.44 -27.03
CA MET A 20 16.03 -4.66 -26.10
C MET A 20 15.26 -3.57 -25.34
N LEU A 21 13.96 -3.44 -25.56
CA LEU A 21 13.15 -2.46 -24.83
C LEU A 21 13.11 -2.82 -23.33
N PRO A 22 13.44 -1.88 -22.44
CA PRO A 22 13.24 -2.07 -21.01
C PRO A 22 11.80 -2.45 -20.70
N LYS A 23 11.61 -3.49 -19.87
CA LYS A 23 10.26 -3.99 -19.51
C LYS A 23 9.32 -2.88 -19.02
N PHE A 24 9.83 -1.90 -18.28
CA PHE A 24 8.99 -0.80 -17.77
C PHE A 24 8.32 0.03 -18.88
N LEU A 25 8.89 0.10 -20.10
CA LEU A 25 8.26 0.80 -21.22
C LEU A 25 6.99 0.09 -21.71
N LYS A 26 6.94 -1.24 -21.59
CA LYS A 26 5.76 -2.04 -21.90
C LYS A 26 4.57 -1.67 -21.01
N ALA A 27 4.81 -1.32 -19.74
CA ALA A 27 3.75 -0.88 -18.84
C ALA A 27 3.11 0.45 -19.29
N PHE A 28 3.87 1.34 -19.96
CA PHE A 28 3.33 2.59 -20.50
C PHE A 28 2.45 2.39 -21.75
N GLU A 29 2.48 1.22 -22.38
CA GLU A 29 1.59 0.87 -23.49
C GLU A 29 0.18 0.47 -23.01
N GLN A 30 0.02 0.17 -21.71
CA GLN A 30 -1.27 -0.23 -21.14
C GLN A 30 -2.24 0.97 -21.08
N LYS A 31 -3.53 0.71 -21.32
CA LYS A 31 -4.58 1.74 -21.23
C LYS A 31 -4.63 2.29 -19.80
N HIS A 32 -4.77 3.61 -19.67
CA HIS A 32 -5.00 4.24 -18.36
C HIS A 32 -6.29 3.70 -17.72
N MET A 33 -6.15 3.06 -16.56
CA MET A 33 -7.26 2.48 -15.79
C MET A 33 -7.99 3.49 -14.90
N VAL A 34 -7.42 4.69 -14.72
CA VAL A 34 -7.97 5.74 -13.85
C VAL A 34 -8.16 7.03 -14.66
N PRO A 35 -9.23 7.82 -14.44
CA PRO A 35 -9.46 9.07 -15.14
C PRO A 35 -8.24 10.02 -15.09
N PRO A 36 -7.92 10.72 -16.19
CA PRO A 36 -6.86 11.72 -16.21
C PRO A 36 -7.04 12.77 -15.10
N GLY A 37 -5.94 13.13 -14.42
CA GLY A 37 -5.96 14.07 -13.29
C GLY A 37 -6.26 13.45 -11.93
N ASN A 38 -6.71 12.19 -11.86
CA ASN A 38 -6.93 11.49 -10.60
C ASN A 38 -5.77 10.53 -10.25
N LYS A 39 -4.56 11.07 -10.08
CA LYS A 39 -3.42 10.29 -9.59
C LYS A 39 -3.64 9.94 -8.12
N VAL A 40 -3.60 8.65 -7.82
CA VAL A 40 -3.79 8.10 -6.47
C VAL A 40 -2.61 7.18 -6.14
N VAL A 41 -2.17 7.21 -4.89
CA VAL A 41 -1.22 6.24 -4.34
C VAL A 41 -1.96 5.35 -3.35
N VAL A 42 -1.82 4.04 -3.50
CA VAL A 42 -2.29 3.04 -2.53
C VAL A 42 -1.06 2.42 -1.88
N VAL A 43 -0.94 2.56 -0.57
CA VAL A 43 0.14 1.96 0.23
C VAL A 43 -0.41 0.71 0.92
N ILE A 44 0.19 -0.44 0.64
CA ILE A 44 -0.10 -1.70 1.33
C ILE A 44 1.08 -1.99 2.25
N GLN A 45 0.88 -1.86 3.57
CA GLN A 45 1.87 -2.19 4.58
C GLN A 45 1.83 -3.68 4.91
N PHE A 46 2.99 -4.34 4.95
CA PHE A 46 3.10 -5.69 5.52
C PHE A 46 3.43 -5.60 7.01
N SER A 47 2.39 -5.65 7.85
CA SER A 47 2.51 -5.48 9.30
C SER A 47 3.09 -6.73 9.97
N GLY A 48 3.89 -6.57 11.02
CA GLY A 48 4.47 -7.70 11.78
C GLY A 48 5.82 -8.21 11.31
N GLY A 49 6.46 -7.58 10.31
CA GLY A 49 7.83 -7.93 9.90
C GLY A 49 7.90 -9.09 8.92
N ASN A 50 7.33 -8.90 7.73
CA ASN A 50 7.43 -9.85 6.64
C ASN A 50 8.89 -10.22 6.33
N ASP A 51 9.16 -11.52 6.22
CA ASP A 51 10.46 -12.04 5.85
C ASP A 51 10.77 -11.77 4.38
N GLY A 52 11.50 -10.68 4.15
CA GLY A 52 11.92 -10.22 2.84
C GLY A 52 12.72 -11.28 2.05
N LEU A 53 13.49 -12.14 2.73
CA LEU A 53 14.30 -13.16 2.07
C LEU A 53 13.48 -14.35 1.54
N ASN A 54 12.27 -14.58 2.06
CA ASN A 54 11.29 -15.50 1.45
C ASN A 54 10.25 -14.78 0.59
N THR A 55 10.32 -13.46 0.47
CA THR A 55 9.49 -12.66 -0.46
C THR A 55 10.21 -12.49 -1.78
N VAL A 56 11.45 -11.99 -1.72
CA VAL A 56 12.39 -11.85 -2.83
C VAL A 56 13.63 -12.69 -2.51
N ILE A 57 13.67 -13.86 -3.11
CA ILE A 57 14.54 -14.98 -2.77
C ILE A 57 15.86 -14.84 -3.55
N PRO A 58 17.03 -14.78 -2.88
CA PRO A 58 18.34 -14.80 -3.56
C PRO A 58 18.71 -16.24 -3.95
N ILE A 59 18.13 -16.73 -5.05
CA ILE A 59 18.16 -18.14 -5.47
C ILE A 59 19.55 -18.70 -5.82
N THR A 60 20.57 -17.85 -5.97
CA THR A 60 21.97 -18.24 -6.21
C THR A 60 22.87 -18.08 -4.99
N ASN A 61 22.35 -17.59 -3.86
CA ASN A 61 23.13 -17.33 -2.66
C ASN A 61 23.20 -18.57 -1.74
N ASP A 62 24.38 -19.16 -1.59
CA ASP A 62 24.62 -20.33 -0.75
C ASP A 62 24.41 -20.06 0.75
N ILE A 63 24.72 -18.84 1.20
CA ILE A 63 24.49 -18.39 2.58
C ILE A 63 23.01 -18.45 2.92
N TYR A 64 22.12 -18.02 2.00
CA TYR A 64 20.68 -18.10 2.21
C TYR A 64 20.22 -19.53 2.51
N TYR A 65 20.68 -20.52 1.74
CA TYR A 65 20.33 -21.92 1.94
C TYR A 65 20.96 -22.53 3.19
N ARG A 66 22.24 -22.21 3.46
CA ARG A 66 22.98 -22.72 4.62
C ARG A 66 22.43 -22.19 5.94
N GLU A 67 22.12 -20.90 6.01
CA GLU A 67 21.64 -20.26 7.24
C GLU A 67 20.14 -20.48 7.49
N ARG A 68 19.40 -21.02 6.50
CA ARG A 68 17.94 -21.18 6.58
C ARG A 68 17.47 -22.59 6.20
N PRO A 69 18.04 -23.67 6.77
CA PRO A 69 17.78 -25.05 6.31
C PRO A 69 16.31 -25.48 6.41
N ARG A 70 15.52 -24.85 7.28
CA ARG A 70 14.07 -25.13 7.46
C ARG A 70 13.15 -24.11 6.79
N LEU A 71 13.66 -22.96 6.36
CA LEU A 71 12.86 -21.84 5.85
C LEU A 71 13.16 -21.50 4.40
N ALA A 72 14.32 -21.92 3.88
CA ALA A 72 14.73 -21.60 2.53
C ALA A 72 13.78 -22.21 1.49
N ILE A 73 13.36 -21.39 0.54
CA ILE A 73 12.58 -21.85 -0.61
C ILE A 73 13.54 -22.36 -1.67
N ALA A 74 13.37 -23.62 -2.06
CA ALA A 74 14.20 -24.27 -3.06
C ALA A 74 14.19 -23.50 -4.39
N LYS A 75 15.34 -23.44 -5.07
CA LYS A 75 15.55 -22.66 -6.30
C LYS A 75 14.51 -22.98 -7.39
N ASP A 76 14.15 -24.25 -7.54
CA ASP A 76 13.18 -24.75 -8.51
C ASP A 76 11.72 -24.43 -8.16
N LYS A 77 11.43 -24.10 -6.90
CA LYS A 77 10.09 -23.68 -6.44
C LYS A 77 9.86 -22.18 -6.60
N ALA A 78 10.92 -21.37 -6.54
CA ALA A 78 10.83 -19.92 -6.64
C ALA A 78 10.35 -19.46 -8.04
N LEU A 79 9.62 -18.34 -8.10
CA LEU A 79 9.22 -17.72 -9.36
C LEU A 79 10.36 -16.83 -9.88
N HIS A 80 11.18 -17.32 -10.83
CA HIS A 80 12.42 -16.64 -11.25
C HIS A 80 12.16 -15.29 -11.90
N LEU A 81 12.73 -14.21 -11.35
CA LEU A 81 12.67 -12.86 -11.93
C LEU A 81 13.89 -12.58 -12.80
N THR A 82 15.08 -12.96 -12.31
CA THR A 82 16.37 -12.87 -13.00
C THR A 82 17.17 -14.15 -12.75
N GLY A 83 18.43 -14.20 -13.19
CA GLY A 83 19.32 -15.33 -12.89
C GLY A 83 19.62 -15.53 -11.39
N ASP A 84 19.47 -14.47 -10.57
CA ASP A 84 19.90 -14.45 -9.17
C ASP A 84 18.78 -14.28 -8.15
N VAL A 85 17.61 -13.78 -8.59
CA VAL A 85 16.46 -13.54 -7.71
C VAL A 85 15.16 -14.15 -8.23
N GLY A 86 14.33 -14.63 -7.30
CA GLY A 86 12.97 -15.10 -7.57
C GLY A 86 11.97 -14.58 -6.54
N LEU A 87 10.67 -14.70 -6.81
CA LEU A 87 9.61 -14.42 -5.85
C LEU A 87 9.14 -15.68 -5.15
N ASN A 88 8.50 -15.48 -3.99
CA ASN A 88 7.74 -16.52 -3.31
C ASN A 88 6.75 -17.23 -4.28
N PRO A 89 6.61 -18.57 -4.23
CA PRO A 89 5.69 -19.32 -5.09
C PRO A 89 4.23 -18.87 -5.04
N ALA A 90 3.81 -18.23 -3.95
CA ALA A 90 2.45 -17.71 -3.76
C ALA A 90 2.18 -16.38 -4.48
N LEU A 91 3.20 -15.72 -5.02
CA LEU A 91 3.11 -14.38 -5.64
C LEU A 91 3.09 -14.44 -7.18
N GLN A 92 2.24 -15.30 -7.74
CA GLN A 92 2.17 -15.55 -9.19
C GLN A 92 1.67 -14.34 -9.99
N ALA A 93 0.69 -13.59 -9.48
CA ALA A 93 0.21 -12.35 -10.09
C ALA A 93 1.31 -11.28 -10.10
N PHE A 94 2.10 -11.17 -9.03
CA PHE A 94 3.24 -10.26 -8.96
C PHE A 94 4.34 -10.64 -9.96
N LYS A 95 4.55 -11.94 -10.18
CA LYS A 95 5.41 -12.42 -11.25
C LYS A 95 4.90 -11.96 -12.63
N GLY A 96 3.58 -12.06 -12.86
CA GLY A 96 2.92 -11.51 -14.04
C GLY A 96 3.18 -10.00 -14.21
N LEU A 97 2.93 -9.20 -13.17
CA LEU A 97 3.19 -7.76 -13.18
C LEU A 97 4.66 -7.43 -13.49
N TYR A 98 5.61 -8.22 -12.98
CA TYR A 98 7.03 -8.04 -13.29
C TYR A 98 7.36 -8.36 -14.75
N ASP A 99 6.77 -9.42 -15.31
CA ASP A 99 6.95 -9.80 -16.71
C ASP A 99 6.32 -8.78 -17.68
N GLU A 100 5.25 -8.11 -17.23
CA GLU A 100 4.60 -7.02 -17.94
C GLU A 100 5.31 -5.67 -17.77
N GLY A 101 6.24 -5.55 -16.81
CA GLY A 101 6.96 -4.32 -16.51
C GLY A 101 6.24 -3.36 -15.57
N SER A 102 5.08 -3.77 -15.04
CA SER A 102 4.24 -3.01 -14.11
C SER A 102 4.68 -3.13 -12.65
N LEU A 103 5.62 -4.03 -12.33
CA LEU A 103 6.23 -4.18 -11.02
C LEU A 103 7.73 -3.90 -11.04
N SER A 104 8.19 -3.08 -10.11
CA SER A 104 9.61 -2.88 -9.78
C SER A 104 9.85 -3.18 -8.30
N ILE A 105 11.01 -3.76 -8.00
CA ILE A 105 11.39 -4.19 -6.65
C ILE A 105 12.68 -3.48 -6.25
N LEU A 106 12.65 -2.79 -5.11
CA LEU A 106 13.84 -2.19 -4.50
C LEU A 106 14.23 -3.03 -3.28
N ASN A 107 15.34 -3.77 -3.39
CA ASN A 107 15.92 -4.56 -2.31
C ASN A 107 16.99 -3.77 -1.56
N GLY A 108 17.34 -4.23 -0.35
CA GLY A 108 18.42 -3.62 0.44
C GLY A 108 18.05 -2.26 1.05
N VAL A 109 16.76 -1.93 1.11
CA VAL A 109 16.26 -0.73 1.78
C VAL A 109 16.09 -1.06 3.27
N GLY A 110 16.70 -0.24 4.12
CA GLY A 110 16.62 -0.38 5.57
C GLY A 110 17.28 0.79 6.28
N TYR A 111 17.44 0.67 7.59
CA TYR A 111 18.07 1.68 8.44
C TYR A 111 19.26 1.08 9.20
N PRO A 112 20.28 1.88 9.55
CA PRO A 112 21.48 1.37 10.22
C PRO A 112 21.15 0.91 11.65
N ASN A 113 21.84 -0.14 12.10
CA ASN A 113 21.76 -0.69 13.45
C ASN A 113 20.34 -1.08 13.90
N PRO A 114 19.67 -2.05 13.23
CA PRO A 114 18.34 -2.50 13.61
C PRO A 114 18.33 -3.08 15.04
N ASP A 115 17.47 -2.52 15.89
CA ASP A 115 17.27 -2.91 17.29
C ASP A 115 16.34 -4.13 17.47
N ARG A 116 15.86 -4.69 16.36
CA ARG A 116 14.94 -5.85 16.28
C ARG A 116 13.56 -5.59 16.92
N SER A 117 13.22 -4.34 17.22
CA SER A 117 11.90 -3.98 17.75
C SER A 117 10.94 -3.70 16.61
N HIS A 118 9.87 -4.49 16.49
CA HIS A 118 8.82 -4.24 15.49
C HIS A 118 8.21 -2.84 15.63
N PHE A 119 8.01 -2.36 16.86
CA PHE A 119 7.46 -1.04 17.14
C PHE A 119 8.39 0.06 16.64
N ARG A 120 9.68 -0.01 17.02
CA ARG A 120 10.64 1.01 16.63
C ARG A 120 10.92 1.00 15.13
N SER A 121 11.04 -0.19 14.53
CA SER A 121 11.11 -0.33 13.07
C SER A 121 9.92 0.35 12.40
N MET A 122 8.71 0.09 12.87
CA MET A 122 7.49 0.67 12.30
C MET A 122 7.50 2.20 12.41
N ASP A 123 7.88 2.76 13.56
CA ASP A 123 8.01 4.20 13.73
C ASP A 123 8.99 4.81 12.72
N ILE A 124 10.15 4.18 12.51
CA ILE A 124 11.16 4.63 11.53
C ILE A 124 10.59 4.59 10.11
N TRP A 125 9.92 3.49 9.72
CA TRP A 125 9.31 3.37 8.38
C TRP A 125 8.16 4.35 8.16
N HIS A 126 7.33 4.58 9.19
CA HIS A 126 6.20 5.50 9.15
C HIS A 126 6.64 6.96 9.12
N SER A 127 7.68 7.31 9.88
CA SER A 127 8.21 8.67 9.95
C SER A 127 9.23 8.99 8.87
N ALA A 128 9.87 7.97 8.28
CA ALA A 128 11.06 8.09 7.46
C ALA A 128 12.20 8.86 8.15
N SER A 129 12.33 8.74 9.48
CA SER A 129 13.38 9.39 10.27
C SER A 129 14.70 8.61 10.26
N ALA A 130 15.77 9.22 10.76
CA ALA A 130 16.97 8.45 11.11
C ALA A 130 16.68 7.47 12.26
N SER A 131 17.47 6.40 12.38
CA SER A 131 17.22 5.35 13.39
C SER A 131 17.40 5.83 14.84
N ASN A 132 18.17 6.90 15.04
CA ASN A 132 18.38 7.57 16.32
C ASN A 132 17.41 8.74 16.60
N GLU A 133 16.46 9.02 15.71
CA GLU A 133 15.51 10.14 15.85
C GLU A 133 14.11 9.67 16.20
N TYR A 134 13.48 10.30 17.19
CA TYR A 134 12.08 10.05 17.56
C TYR A 134 11.24 11.23 17.10
N VAL A 135 10.38 10.97 16.11
CA VAL A 135 9.55 12.00 15.48
C VAL A 135 8.09 11.58 15.58
N HIS A 136 7.21 12.53 15.88
CA HIS A 136 5.77 12.26 16.09
C HIS A 136 4.92 12.49 14.83
N THR A 137 5.56 12.65 13.67
CA THR A 137 4.87 12.79 12.38
C THR A 137 5.35 11.76 11.37
N GLY A 138 4.40 11.30 10.56
CA GLY A 138 4.65 10.43 9.42
C GLY A 138 4.95 11.18 8.13
N TRP A 139 5.60 10.50 7.19
CA TRP A 139 5.93 11.12 5.90
C TRP A 139 4.68 11.44 5.06
N LEU A 140 3.60 10.65 5.16
CA LEU A 140 2.32 10.97 4.51
C LEU A 140 1.61 12.13 5.22
N GLY A 141 1.67 12.21 6.54
CA GLY A 141 1.17 13.34 7.29
C GLY A 141 1.86 14.65 6.91
N ARG A 142 3.20 14.64 6.80
CA ARG A 142 3.95 15.82 6.32
C ARG A 142 3.66 16.15 4.86
N PHE A 143 3.38 15.15 4.02
CA PHE A 143 2.85 15.38 2.67
C PHE A 143 1.51 16.12 2.72
N LEU A 144 0.60 15.74 3.61
CA LEU A 144 -0.67 16.46 3.79
C LEU A 144 -0.45 17.89 4.26
N ASP A 145 0.42 18.12 5.24
CA ASP A 145 0.78 19.48 5.69
C ASP A 145 1.25 20.36 4.52
N ALA A 146 2.04 19.80 3.60
CA ALA A 146 2.59 20.52 2.45
C ALA A 146 1.57 20.73 1.30
N GLN A 147 0.68 19.77 1.07
CA GLN A 147 -0.23 19.80 -0.09
C GLN A 147 -1.63 20.32 0.23
N CYS A 148 -2.05 20.28 1.50
CA CYS A 148 -3.44 20.54 1.90
C CYS A 148 -3.62 21.91 2.56
N ASN A 149 -2.92 22.93 2.08
CA ASN A 149 -3.14 24.30 2.52
C ASN A 149 -4.49 24.81 1.95
N GLY A 150 -5.48 25.02 2.82
CA GLY A 150 -6.83 25.44 2.40
C GLY A 150 -7.73 24.32 1.87
N CYS A 151 -7.45 23.06 2.16
CA CYS A 151 -8.35 21.96 1.81
C CYS A 151 -9.65 21.99 2.63
N ASP A 152 -10.79 21.98 1.93
CA ASP A 152 -12.13 22.15 2.53
C ASP A 152 -12.63 20.95 3.37
N LYS A 153 -12.04 19.76 3.18
CA LYS A 153 -12.45 18.50 3.82
C LYS A 153 -11.22 17.72 4.28
N PRO A 154 -11.25 16.92 5.37
CA PRO A 154 -10.10 16.14 5.85
C PRO A 154 -10.02 14.73 5.22
N THR A 155 -10.35 14.60 3.92
CA THR A 155 -10.45 13.29 3.22
C THR A 155 -9.33 13.05 2.21
N GLN A 156 -8.23 13.80 2.24
CA GLN A 156 -7.13 13.70 1.27
C GLN A 156 -6.31 12.41 1.41
N ALA A 157 -6.21 11.89 2.64
CA ALA A 157 -5.62 10.59 2.89
C ALA A 157 -6.52 9.76 3.81
N LEU A 158 -6.82 8.55 3.37
CA LEU A 158 -7.70 7.62 4.08
C LEU A 158 -6.92 6.36 4.42
N GLU A 159 -7.05 5.90 5.65
CA GLU A 159 -6.53 4.61 6.10
C GLU A 159 -7.70 3.65 6.35
N ILE A 160 -7.64 2.47 5.75
CA ILE A 160 -8.65 1.43 5.98
C ILE A 160 -8.20 0.57 7.17
N ASP A 161 -8.39 1.13 8.37
CA ASP A 161 -8.06 0.51 9.65
C ASP A 161 -8.87 1.17 10.79
N ASP A 162 -8.80 0.62 12.00
CA ASP A 162 -9.44 1.20 13.19
C ASP A 162 -8.60 2.27 13.91
N VAL A 163 -7.29 2.27 13.71
CA VAL A 163 -6.36 3.25 14.28
C VAL A 163 -5.56 3.93 13.18
N LEU A 164 -5.41 5.25 13.29
CA LEU A 164 -4.57 6.02 12.37
C LEU A 164 -3.07 5.75 12.65
N SER A 165 -2.39 5.18 11.65
CA SER A 165 -0.96 4.94 11.64
C SER A 165 -0.16 6.24 11.78
N LEU A 166 1.03 6.16 12.40
CA LEU A 166 1.95 7.30 12.48
C LEU A 166 2.24 7.88 11.09
N ALA A 167 2.31 7.01 10.06
CA ALA A 167 2.55 7.41 8.68
C ALA A 167 1.64 8.57 8.22
N LEU A 168 0.37 8.59 8.63
CA LEU A 168 -0.63 9.58 8.23
C LEU A 168 -0.81 10.75 9.23
N LYS A 169 0.00 10.84 10.28
CA LYS A 169 -0.04 11.94 11.25
C LYS A 169 0.88 13.08 10.83
N GLY A 170 0.34 14.27 10.61
CA GLY A 170 1.11 15.48 10.31
C GLY A 170 1.23 16.40 11.52
N ASN A 171 1.91 17.52 11.36
CA ASN A 171 1.96 18.57 12.38
C ASN A 171 0.65 19.37 12.42
N GLN A 172 0.00 19.55 11.26
CA GLN A 172 -1.19 20.37 11.13
C GLN A 172 -2.40 19.55 10.65
N LYS A 173 -2.16 18.56 9.79
CA LYS A 173 -3.18 17.74 9.14
C LYS A 173 -2.91 16.26 9.38
N ASN A 174 -3.96 15.54 9.70
CA ASN A 174 -3.95 14.08 9.81
C ASN A 174 -4.76 13.47 8.66
N GLY A 175 -4.44 12.23 8.31
CA GLY A 175 -5.37 11.39 7.57
C GLY A 175 -6.57 10.97 8.44
N LEU A 176 -7.51 10.25 7.83
CA LEU A 176 -8.70 9.71 8.50
C LEU A 176 -8.71 8.19 8.39
N ALA A 177 -8.79 7.50 9.53
CA ALA A 177 -8.87 6.04 9.59
C ALA A 177 -10.32 5.57 9.78
N PHE A 178 -10.74 4.55 9.03
CA PHE A 178 -12.01 3.85 9.23
C PHE A 178 -11.96 2.44 8.64
N THR A 179 -12.71 1.50 9.21
CA THR A 179 -12.78 0.13 8.68
C THR A 179 -13.82 -0.05 7.58
N ASP A 180 -14.99 0.59 7.72
CA ASP A 180 -16.08 0.49 6.75
C ASP A 180 -16.85 1.83 6.64
N PRO A 181 -17.09 2.37 5.42
CA PRO A 181 -17.80 3.63 5.24
C PRO A 181 -19.23 3.64 5.81
N ARG A 182 -19.94 2.51 5.74
CA ARG A 182 -21.31 2.41 6.24
C ARG A 182 -21.31 2.43 7.77
N ARG A 183 -20.40 1.69 8.41
CA ARG A 183 -20.23 1.71 9.86
C ARG A 183 -19.88 3.10 10.36
N LEU A 184 -18.92 3.77 9.70
CA LEU A 184 -18.56 5.16 10.01
C LEU A 184 -19.77 6.10 9.90
N TYR A 185 -20.55 6.00 8.82
CA TYR A 185 -21.76 6.78 8.62
C TYR A 185 -22.82 6.53 9.71
N SER A 186 -23.10 5.26 10.01
CA SER A 186 -24.05 4.88 11.05
C SER A 186 -23.63 5.43 12.41
N SER A 187 -22.37 5.21 12.81
CA SER A 187 -21.82 5.75 14.06
C SER A 187 -21.85 7.27 14.10
N SER A 188 -21.56 7.96 12.99
CA SER A 188 -21.62 9.42 12.95
C SER A 188 -23.03 10.01 13.14
N ASN A 189 -24.06 9.19 12.86
CA ASN A 189 -25.45 9.60 12.97
C ASN A 189 -26.11 9.29 14.31
N GLU A 190 -25.46 8.47 15.14
CA GLU A 190 -25.89 8.17 16.50
C GLU A 190 -26.00 9.46 17.34
N LYS A 191 -27.06 9.54 18.16
CA LYS A 191 -27.31 10.70 19.02
C LYS A 191 -26.13 10.95 19.98
N PHE A 192 -25.55 9.88 20.52
CA PHE A 192 -24.45 9.95 21.47
C PHE A 192 -23.25 10.76 20.96
N TYR A 193 -22.75 10.48 19.76
CA TYR A 193 -21.58 11.20 19.23
C TYR A 193 -21.91 12.65 18.86
N LYS A 194 -23.13 12.93 18.41
CA LYS A 194 -23.60 14.30 18.14
C LYS A 194 -23.71 15.12 19.42
N ASP A 195 -24.26 14.53 20.48
CA ASP A 195 -24.36 15.16 21.80
C ASP A 195 -22.97 15.46 22.35
N ILE A 196 -22.04 14.49 22.31
CA ILE A 196 -20.66 14.71 22.78
C ILE A 196 -20.02 15.85 21.99
N ASN A 197 -20.05 15.80 20.65
CA ASN A 197 -19.40 16.80 19.81
C ASN A 197 -19.98 18.22 20.03
N SER A 198 -21.28 18.34 20.29
CA SER A 198 -21.93 19.62 20.58
C SER A 198 -21.73 20.11 22.02
N ALA A 199 -21.43 19.21 22.96
CA ALA A 199 -21.12 19.55 24.35
C ALA A 199 -19.68 20.03 24.57
N HIS A 200 -18.88 20.18 23.51
CA HIS A 200 -17.51 20.65 23.60
C HIS A 200 -17.43 22.05 24.24
N GLN A 201 -16.64 22.16 25.30
CA GLN A 201 -16.24 23.43 25.90
C GLN A 201 -14.72 23.49 25.82
N SER A 202 -14.19 24.56 25.22
CA SER A 202 -12.73 24.73 25.12
C SER A 202 -12.14 24.73 26.52
N SER A 203 -11.17 23.84 26.72
CA SER A 203 -10.59 23.57 28.02
C SER A 203 -9.08 23.37 27.90
N GLU A 204 -8.66 22.12 27.77
CA GLU A 204 -7.27 21.67 27.65
C GLU A 204 -6.94 21.37 26.18
N GLU A 205 -5.73 21.71 25.75
CA GLU A 205 -5.28 21.53 24.35
C GLU A 205 -5.44 20.08 23.86
N THR A 206 -5.16 19.10 24.72
CA THR A 206 -5.31 17.68 24.40
C THR A 206 -6.77 17.26 24.20
N VAL A 207 -7.68 17.83 25.00
CA VAL A 207 -9.12 17.58 24.89
C VAL A 207 -9.63 18.24 23.61
N ASP A 208 -9.26 19.50 23.37
CA ASP A 208 -9.60 20.25 22.16
C ASP A 208 -9.13 19.51 20.89
N TYR A 209 -7.95 18.89 20.92
CA TYR A 209 -7.45 18.04 19.83
C TYR A 209 -8.32 16.80 19.57
N LEU A 210 -8.76 16.10 20.63
CA LEU A 210 -9.65 14.95 20.51
C LEU A 210 -11.02 15.35 19.92
N TYR A 211 -11.58 16.47 20.38
CA TYR A 211 -12.84 17.01 19.86
C TYR A 211 -12.71 17.45 18.41
N LYS A 212 -11.63 18.14 18.04
CA LYS A 212 -11.33 18.51 16.66
C LYS A 212 -11.27 17.26 15.76
N THR A 213 -10.52 16.23 16.18
CA THR A 213 -10.39 14.97 15.45
C THR A 213 -11.76 14.31 15.26
N MET A 214 -12.55 14.21 16.33
CA MET A 214 -13.91 13.65 16.27
C MET A 214 -14.81 14.46 15.33
N SER A 215 -14.80 15.79 15.42
CA SER A 215 -15.61 16.66 14.56
C SER A 215 -15.22 16.53 13.07
N GLU A 216 -13.93 16.46 12.77
CA GLU A 216 -13.40 16.21 11.41
C GLU A 216 -13.85 14.85 10.87
N THR A 217 -13.82 13.80 11.71
CA THR A 217 -14.30 12.46 11.35
C THR A 217 -15.81 12.44 11.10
N LEU A 218 -16.60 13.01 12.02
CA LEU A 218 -18.07 13.04 11.92
C LEU A 218 -18.55 13.83 10.71
N SER A 219 -17.94 14.98 10.44
CA SER A 219 -18.28 15.82 9.28
C SER A 219 -17.92 15.17 7.94
N SER A 220 -16.96 14.24 7.92
CA SER A 220 -16.53 13.53 6.71
C SER A 220 -17.31 12.26 6.42
N ALA A 221 -17.97 11.68 7.43
CA ALA A 221 -18.61 10.36 7.34
C ALA A 221 -19.69 10.26 6.24
N ASP A 222 -20.58 11.25 6.14
CA ASP A 222 -21.60 11.33 5.08
C ASP A 222 -20.98 11.42 3.70
N TYR A 223 -19.94 12.23 3.54
CA TYR A 223 -19.25 12.40 2.27
C TYR A 223 -18.57 11.11 1.84
N ILE A 224 -17.76 10.48 2.71
CA ILE A 224 -17.08 9.21 2.41
C ILE A 224 -18.09 8.13 2.05
N TYR A 225 -19.18 8.00 2.81
CA TYR A 225 -20.21 7.00 2.57
C TYR A 225 -20.92 7.20 1.22
N LYS A 226 -21.32 8.43 0.90
CA LYS A 226 -21.91 8.75 -0.41
C LYS A 226 -20.95 8.40 -1.53
N GLN A 227 -19.71 8.88 -1.47
CA GLN A 227 -18.69 8.63 -2.50
C GLN A 227 -18.40 7.13 -2.69
N SER A 228 -18.32 6.36 -1.60
CA SER A 228 -18.10 4.91 -1.65
C SER A 228 -19.20 4.14 -2.40
N LYS A 229 -20.38 4.73 -2.57
CA LYS A 229 -21.55 4.12 -3.23
C LYS A 229 -21.81 4.62 -4.64
N LEU A 230 -21.25 5.76 -5.04
CA LEU A 230 -21.55 6.39 -6.33
C LEU A 230 -21.07 5.54 -7.51
N HIS A 231 -19.87 4.98 -7.41
CA HIS A 231 -19.24 4.21 -8.48
C HIS A 231 -18.76 2.86 -7.96
N PRO A 232 -19.67 1.90 -7.73
CA PRO A 232 -19.27 0.56 -7.31
C PRO A 232 -18.40 -0.08 -8.40
N THR A 233 -17.27 -0.66 -7.99
CA THR A 233 -16.42 -1.44 -8.89
C THR A 233 -17.18 -2.63 -9.49
N SER A 234 -17.03 -2.85 -10.80
CA SER A 234 -17.51 -4.04 -11.52
C SER A 234 -16.58 -5.25 -11.36
N GLU A 235 -15.34 -5.01 -10.93
CA GLU A 235 -14.34 -6.07 -10.74
C GLU A 235 -14.65 -6.98 -9.54
N ILE A 236 -14.21 -8.22 -9.65
CA ILE A 236 -14.35 -9.23 -8.60
C ILE A 236 -13.15 -9.12 -7.65
N TYR A 237 -13.43 -8.97 -6.36
CA TYR A 237 -12.43 -9.00 -5.29
C TYR A 237 -12.59 -10.28 -4.47
N PRO A 238 -11.50 -10.89 -4.00
CA PRO A 238 -11.56 -12.02 -3.08
C PRO A 238 -12.37 -11.68 -1.82
N ALA A 239 -13.06 -12.68 -1.25
CA ALA A 239 -13.80 -12.53 0.00
C ALA A 239 -12.89 -12.55 1.25
N THR A 240 -11.72 -11.93 1.15
CA THR A 240 -10.73 -11.73 2.21
C THR A 240 -10.89 -10.32 2.81
N GLU A 241 -10.23 -10.04 3.93
CA GLU A 241 -10.29 -8.69 4.52
C GLU A 241 -9.58 -7.67 3.62
N LEU A 242 -8.38 -7.99 3.11
CA LEU A 242 -7.69 -7.14 2.14
C LEU A 242 -8.53 -6.94 0.86
N GLY A 243 -9.18 -8.00 0.36
CA GLY A 243 -10.03 -7.93 -0.82
C GLY A 243 -11.22 -6.97 -0.63
N LYS A 244 -11.88 -7.01 0.53
CA LYS A 244 -12.94 -6.04 0.91
C LYS A 244 -12.38 -4.62 1.01
N ASN A 245 -11.22 -4.43 1.62
CA ASN A 245 -10.58 -3.13 1.76
C ASN A 245 -10.22 -2.52 0.40
N LEU A 246 -9.60 -3.30 -0.48
CA LEU A 246 -9.27 -2.88 -1.85
C LEU A 246 -10.52 -2.61 -2.70
N LYS A 247 -11.62 -3.35 -2.48
CA LYS A 247 -12.91 -3.06 -3.12
C LYS A 247 -13.46 -1.69 -2.71
N THR A 248 -13.37 -1.35 -1.43
CA THR A 248 -13.77 -0.04 -0.90
C THR A 248 -12.89 1.07 -1.48
N ILE A 249 -11.56 0.88 -1.46
CA ILE A 249 -10.60 1.81 -2.04
C ILE A 249 -10.88 2.04 -3.52
N SER A 250 -11.10 0.98 -4.30
CA SER A 250 -11.42 1.06 -5.72
C SER A 250 -12.70 1.88 -5.98
N SER A 251 -13.76 1.64 -5.20
CA SER A 251 -15.02 2.39 -5.33
C SER A 251 -14.84 3.88 -5.00
N LEU A 252 -13.96 4.21 -4.04
CA LEU A 252 -13.61 5.59 -3.71
C LEU A 252 -12.74 6.23 -4.81
N ILE A 253 -11.75 5.53 -5.35
CA ILE A 253 -10.90 6.01 -6.45
C ILE A 253 -11.73 6.37 -7.69
N MET A 254 -12.77 5.58 -7.97
CA MET A 254 -13.67 5.80 -9.11
C MET A 254 -14.72 6.90 -8.86
N SER A 255 -14.76 7.47 -7.66
CA SER A 255 -15.66 8.56 -7.29
C SER A 255 -14.98 9.94 -7.38
N ASP A 256 -15.77 11.00 -7.23
CA ASP A 256 -15.27 12.38 -7.17
C ASP A 256 -14.73 12.75 -5.77
N ILE A 257 -14.27 11.75 -5.00
CA ILE A 257 -13.61 11.99 -3.73
C ILE A 257 -12.25 12.65 -3.95
N ASN A 258 -11.90 13.62 -3.10
CA ASN A 258 -10.63 14.33 -3.18
C ASN A 258 -9.43 13.56 -2.59
N THR A 259 -9.58 12.27 -2.31
CA THR A 259 -8.54 11.42 -1.73
C THR A 259 -7.44 11.11 -2.73
N LYS A 260 -6.18 11.31 -2.33
CA LYS A 260 -4.98 11.03 -3.13
C LYS A 260 -4.12 9.92 -2.57
N VAL A 261 -4.30 9.59 -1.30
CA VAL A 261 -3.55 8.53 -0.61
C VAL A 261 -4.53 7.59 0.07
N TYR A 262 -4.39 6.30 -0.20
CA TYR A 262 -5.04 5.24 0.58
C TYR A 262 -3.97 4.42 1.26
N TYR A 263 -4.21 4.07 2.52
CA TYR A 263 -3.33 3.23 3.32
C TYR A 263 -4.10 2.02 3.81
N VAL A 264 -3.50 0.84 3.71
CA VAL A 264 -4.08 -0.41 4.21
C VAL A 264 -2.97 -1.32 4.68
N SER A 265 -3.25 -2.13 5.68
CA SER A 265 -2.31 -3.12 6.21
C SER A 265 -2.73 -4.54 5.81
N LEU A 266 -1.74 -5.38 5.53
CA LEU A 266 -1.85 -6.84 5.41
C LEU A 266 -0.99 -7.46 6.52
N GLY A 267 -1.54 -8.38 7.29
CA GLY A 267 -0.80 -9.00 8.38
C GLY A 267 -1.64 -9.84 9.34
N SER A 268 -1.08 -10.25 10.48
CA SER A 268 0.31 -10.00 10.89
C SER A 268 1.28 -11.03 10.29
N PHE A 269 2.45 -10.56 9.85
CA PHE A 269 3.62 -11.34 9.49
C PHE A 269 4.53 -11.63 10.70
N ASP A 270 4.15 -11.23 11.91
CA ASP A 270 4.86 -11.56 13.15
C ASP A 270 4.61 -13.02 13.51
N THR A 271 5.35 -13.90 12.84
CA THR A 271 5.20 -15.35 12.97
C THR A 271 6.25 -15.89 13.92
N HIS A 272 5.84 -16.38 15.10
CA HIS A 272 6.74 -17.10 16.00
C HIS A 272 6.91 -18.58 15.61
N VAL A 273 5.92 -19.14 14.91
CA VAL A 273 5.87 -20.53 14.44
C VAL A 273 5.18 -20.61 13.08
N ASN A 274 5.44 -21.68 12.34
CA ASN A 274 4.75 -21.99 11.08
C ASN A 274 4.80 -20.85 10.03
N GLN A 275 5.94 -20.16 9.94
CA GLN A 275 6.15 -19.00 9.08
C GLN A 275 5.80 -19.28 7.60
N GLU A 276 6.19 -20.44 7.07
CA GLU A 276 5.93 -20.79 5.65
C GLU A 276 4.43 -20.78 5.33
N ALA A 277 3.61 -21.44 6.15
CA ALA A 277 2.17 -21.51 5.91
C ALA A 277 1.48 -20.15 6.13
N ALA A 278 1.89 -19.41 7.17
CA ALA A 278 1.35 -18.09 7.46
C ALA A 278 1.66 -17.09 6.35
N GLN A 279 2.92 -17.04 5.89
CA GLN A 279 3.35 -16.17 4.80
C GLN A 279 2.67 -16.55 3.48
N LYS A 280 2.57 -17.85 3.17
CA LYS A 280 1.84 -18.34 1.99
C LYS A 280 0.38 -17.86 1.99
N ARG A 281 -0.33 -18.00 3.12
CA ARG A 281 -1.72 -17.55 3.26
C ARG A 281 -1.85 -16.05 3.00
N LEU A 282 -0.99 -15.23 3.62
CA LEU A 282 -1.01 -13.77 3.44
C LEU A 282 -0.70 -13.35 2.00
N PHE A 283 0.27 -14.00 1.35
CA PHE A 283 0.56 -13.75 -0.06
C PHE A 283 -0.56 -14.21 -0.99
N THR A 284 -1.27 -15.30 -0.68
CA THR A 284 -2.47 -15.69 -1.43
C THR A 284 -3.61 -14.68 -1.27
N GLU A 285 -3.72 -14.00 -0.13
CA GLU A 285 -4.69 -12.91 0.06
C GLU A 285 -4.33 -11.64 -0.73
N LEU A 286 -3.04 -11.39 -0.94
CA LEU A 286 -2.51 -10.26 -1.72
C LEU A 286 -2.59 -10.48 -3.24
N ASN A 287 -2.48 -11.74 -3.69
CA ASN A 287 -2.26 -12.14 -5.07
C ASN A 287 -3.55 -12.26 -5.89
#